data_AF-A0A084SX49-F1
#
_entry.id   AF-A0A084SX49-F1
#
_cell.length_a   1.000
_cell.length_b   1.000
_cell.length_c   1.000
_cell.angle_alpha   90.00
_cell.angle_beta   90.00
_cell.angle_gamma   90.00
#
_symmetry.space_group_name_H-M   'P 1'
#
loop_
_entity.id
_entity.type
_entity.pdbx_description
1 polymer ?
#
loop_
_entity_poly.entity_id
_entity_poly.type
_entity_poly.pdbx_seq_one_letter_code
_entity_poly.pdbx_strand_id
1 'polypeptide(L)'
;MSRWPLWAVLAPGEPARLESRALAIAMPDWDEEDGEQLPFEVIVGSGRYHAIVGTDPIDIGAEIQIAEALSLEGEEPVYSIERANDPWAVTAWRNGALDVLEDVDPDSLAESLGCPLPGRETASDSSASKPLRNAALVEGVQAAQARRVLEENAGEPLPPGRYCFADTPKGLLLSSATGGIGYADLTLSERFPHARVYGVVASPGLDAFFVNVLQGGECIGQFSHPRDDFPCFPVLDAVKGERSPERILAALGIPAEWFRNE
;
A
#
# COMPACT_ATOMS: atom_id res chain seq x y z
N MET A 1 -21.19 7.87 10.29
CA MET A 1 -20.71 6.68 9.57
C MET A 1 -19.20 6.72 9.69
N SER A 2 -18.60 5.78 10.41
CA SER A 2 -17.13 5.74 10.61
C SER A 2 -16.50 5.51 9.25
N ARG A 3 -15.87 6.53 8.66
CA ARG A 3 -15.08 6.36 7.44
C ARG A 3 -13.87 5.50 7.83
N TRP A 4 -13.69 4.41 7.11
CA TRP A 4 -12.53 3.55 7.28
C TRP A 4 -11.28 4.32 6.85
N PRO A 5 -10.20 4.36 7.65
CA PRO A 5 -9.00 5.09 7.28
C PRO A 5 -8.25 4.36 6.16
N LEU A 6 -7.82 5.11 5.14
CA LEU A 6 -7.06 4.58 3.99
C LEU A 6 -5.57 4.46 4.31
N TRP A 7 -5.10 5.26 5.26
CA TRP A 7 -3.77 5.18 5.83
C TRP A 7 -3.79 5.65 7.29
N ALA A 8 -2.78 5.24 8.06
CA ALA A 8 -2.58 5.71 9.42
C ALA A 8 -1.09 5.89 9.76
N VAL A 9 -0.79 6.83 10.64
CA VAL A 9 0.52 6.98 11.28
C VAL A 9 0.36 6.85 12.79
N LEU A 10 1.04 5.88 13.41
CA LEU A 10 1.09 5.72 14.86
C LEU A 10 2.37 6.37 15.37
N ALA A 11 2.23 7.52 16.02
CA ALA A 11 3.36 8.32 16.48
C ALA A 11 3.27 8.59 17.99
N PRO A 12 4.41 8.57 18.71
CA PRO A 12 4.46 9.03 20.08
C PRO A 12 4.57 10.55 20.14
N GLY A 13 3.88 11.21 21.07
CA GLY A 13 3.99 12.66 21.23
C GLY A 13 2.77 13.30 21.87
N GLU A 14 2.73 14.62 21.88
CA GLU A 14 1.53 15.36 22.26
C GLU A 14 0.59 15.47 21.05
N PRO A 15 -0.73 15.16 21.17
CA PRO A 15 -1.66 15.18 20.04
C PRO A 15 -1.68 16.49 19.24
N ALA A 16 -1.74 17.64 19.92
CA ALA A 16 -1.77 18.95 19.25
C ALA A 16 -0.49 19.25 18.47
N ARG A 17 0.66 18.79 18.99
CA ARG A 17 1.94 18.88 18.27
C ARG A 17 1.95 17.96 17.05
N LEU A 18 1.49 16.72 17.20
CA LEU A 18 1.42 15.76 16.10
C LEU A 18 0.53 16.29 14.97
N GLU A 19 -0.64 16.84 15.31
CA GLU A 19 -1.57 17.47 14.36
C GLU A 19 -0.90 18.64 13.61
N SER A 20 -0.30 19.59 14.34
CA SER A 20 0.39 20.74 13.75
C SER A 20 1.57 20.33 12.86
N ARG A 21 2.33 19.31 13.24
CA ARG A 21 3.46 18.81 12.45
C ARG A 21 2.99 18.07 11.21
N ALA A 22 2.02 17.16 11.35
CA ALA A 22 1.44 16.45 10.22
C ALA A 22 0.85 17.42 9.20
N LEU A 23 0.20 18.49 9.66
CA LEU A 23 -0.36 19.53 8.82
C LEU A 23 0.72 20.28 8.03
N ALA A 24 1.80 20.70 8.72
CA ALA A 24 2.91 21.38 8.07
C ALA A 24 3.66 20.50 7.05
N ILE A 25 3.58 19.17 7.18
CA ILE A 25 4.20 18.20 6.26
C ILE A 25 3.27 17.92 5.08
N ALA A 26 2.01 17.59 5.35
CA ALA A 26 1.04 17.23 4.33
C ALA A 26 0.59 18.43 3.49
N MET A 27 0.55 19.62 4.09
CA MET A 27 0.07 20.83 3.45
C MET A 27 0.95 22.06 3.81
N PRO A 28 2.15 22.17 3.22
CA PRO A 28 3.08 23.27 3.53
C PRO A 28 2.57 24.67 3.16
N ASP A 29 1.56 24.76 2.28
CA ASP A 29 0.93 26.01 1.83
C ASP A 29 -0.50 26.21 2.38
N TRP A 30 -0.88 25.50 3.45
CA TRP A 30 -2.23 25.63 4.03
C TRP A 30 -2.39 26.93 4.84
N ASP A 31 -3.29 27.79 4.38
CA ASP A 31 -3.80 28.94 5.13
C ASP A 31 -5.24 28.64 5.62
N GLU A 32 -5.50 28.83 6.92
CA GLU A 32 -6.81 28.59 7.57
C GLU A 32 -7.99 29.35 6.92
N GLU A 33 -7.73 30.31 6.02
CA GLU A 33 -8.75 31.21 5.45
C GLU A 33 -9.78 30.51 4.53
N ASP A 34 -9.48 29.33 3.97
CA ASP A 34 -10.36 28.68 2.97
C ASP A 34 -11.36 27.64 3.54
N GLY A 35 -11.37 27.39 4.85
CA GLY A 35 -12.38 26.55 5.49
C GLY A 35 -12.40 25.08 5.03
N GLU A 36 -11.30 24.61 4.43
CA GLU A 36 -11.12 23.21 4.03
C GLU A 36 -11.01 22.30 5.27
N GLN A 37 -11.66 21.14 5.22
CA GLN A 37 -11.52 20.13 6.26
C GLN A 37 -10.11 19.55 6.20
N LEU A 38 -9.49 19.32 7.36
CA LEU A 38 -8.19 18.68 7.45
C LEU A 38 -8.21 17.33 6.72
N PRO A 39 -7.17 17.00 5.92
CA PRO A 39 -7.09 15.74 5.17
C PRO A 39 -7.02 14.49 6.07
N PHE A 40 -6.71 14.70 7.35
CA PHE A 40 -6.55 13.67 8.35
C PHE A 40 -7.15 14.08 9.70
N GLU A 41 -7.35 13.11 10.58
CA GLU A 41 -7.79 13.27 11.97
C GLU A 41 -6.72 12.72 12.92
N VAL A 42 -6.51 13.36 14.07
CA VAL A 42 -5.69 12.81 15.16
C VAL A 42 -6.56 12.14 16.21
N ILE A 43 -6.39 10.83 16.36
CA ILE A 43 -7.07 10.01 17.35
C ILE A 43 -6.17 9.81 18.56
N VAL A 44 -6.61 10.38 19.67
CA VAL A 44 -5.89 10.34 20.94
C VAL A 44 -5.93 8.92 21.52
N GLY A 45 -4.81 8.22 21.42
CA GLY A 45 -4.59 6.97 22.14
C GLY A 45 -4.55 7.13 23.66
N SER A 46 -4.76 6.00 24.35
CA SER A 46 -4.73 5.86 25.81
C SER A 46 -3.31 5.87 26.42
N GLY A 47 -2.28 5.76 25.56
CA GLY A 47 -0.88 5.71 25.94
C GLY A 47 -0.09 6.91 25.41
N ARG A 48 1.22 6.69 25.18
CA ARG A 48 2.11 7.69 24.59
C ARG A 48 1.92 7.85 23.07
N TYR A 49 1.32 6.84 22.43
CA TYR A 49 1.07 6.81 21.01
C TYR A 49 -0.33 7.33 20.69
N HIS A 50 -0.41 8.03 19.56
CA HIS A 50 -1.64 8.53 18.97
C HIS A 50 -1.65 8.18 17.49
N ALA A 51 -2.83 8.09 16.90
CA ALA A 51 -2.98 7.77 15.49
C ALA A 51 -3.33 9.03 14.71
N ILE A 52 -2.63 9.28 13.61
CA ILE A 52 -3.01 10.27 12.59
C ILE A 52 -3.61 9.45 11.45
N VAL A 53 -4.87 9.68 11.10
CA VAL A 53 -5.59 8.85 10.13
C VAL A 53 -6.09 9.68 8.97
N GLY A 54 -5.77 9.27 7.75
CA GLY A 54 -6.32 9.87 6.54
C GLY A 54 -7.49 9.06 6.01
N THR A 55 -8.50 9.76 5.54
CA THR A 55 -9.68 9.13 4.90
C THR A 55 -9.86 9.56 3.44
N ASP A 56 -9.10 10.54 2.98
CA ASP A 56 -9.13 10.98 1.59
C ASP A 56 -8.13 10.15 0.75
N PRO A 57 -8.59 9.53 -0.34
CA PRO A 57 -7.71 8.82 -1.27
C PRO A 57 -6.60 9.68 -1.89
N ILE A 58 -6.80 10.99 -2.00
CA ILE A 58 -5.81 11.91 -2.59
C ILE A 58 -4.55 11.98 -1.72
N ASP A 59 -4.67 11.70 -0.42
CA ASP A 59 -3.59 11.79 0.55
C ASP A 59 -2.87 10.46 0.79
N ILE A 60 -3.15 9.42 0.00
CA ILE A 60 -2.40 8.16 0.06
C ILE A 60 -0.93 8.42 -0.30
N GLY A 61 -0.01 7.98 0.56
CA GLY A 61 1.42 8.29 0.48
C GLY A 61 1.85 9.39 1.46
N ALA A 62 0.91 10.16 2.03
CA ALA A 62 1.23 11.13 3.08
C ALA A 62 1.73 10.46 4.37
N GLU A 63 1.27 9.23 4.65
CA GLU A 63 1.70 8.46 5.81
C GLU A 63 3.21 8.19 5.84
N ILE A 64 3.83 8.03 4.67
CA ILE A 64 5.28 7.83 4.52
C ILE A 64 6.02 9.10 4.92
N GLN A 65 5.63 10.25 4.34
CA GLN A 65 6.29 11.53 4.59
C GLN A 65 6.12 11.99 6.04
N ILE A 66 4.91 11.83 6.58
CA ILE A 66 4.60 12.16 7.97
C ILE A 66 5.38 11.24 8.91
N ALA A 67 5.40 9.92 8.67
CA ALA A 67 6.09 8.98 9.55
C ALA A 67 7.62 9.17 9.52
N GLU A 68 8.21 9.36 8.34
CA GLU A 68 9.63 9.65 8.19
C GLU A 68 10.02 10.91 8.98
N ALA A 69 9.32 12.02 8.74
CA ALA A 69 9.63 13.29 9.38
C ALA A 69 9.45 13.24 10.91
N LEU A 70 8.37 12.61 11.41
CA LEU A 70 8.15 12.45 12.84
C LEU A 70 9.19 11.52 13.48
N SER A 71 9.67 10.49 12.76
CA SER A 71 10.68 9.57 13.28
C SER A 71 12.05 10.21 13.49
N LEU A 72 12.33 11.36 12.86
CA LEU A 72 13.56 12.14 13.06
C LEU A 72 13.51 12.98 14.35
N GLU A 73 12.33 13.16 14.93
CA GLU A 73 12.12 14.04 16.09
C GLU A 73 12.17 13.30 17.44
N GLY A 74 12.27 11.97 17.44
CA GLY A 74 12.21 11.13 18.65
C GLY A 74 13.01 9.85 18.56
N GLU A 75 13.24 9.20 19.71
CA GLU A 75 13.96 7.92 19.77
C GLU A 75 13.03 6.71 19.60
N GLU A 76 11.74 6.88 19.88
CA GLU A 76 10.72 5.85 19.68
C GLU A 76 10.35 5.69 18.20
N PRO A 77 9.99 4.47 17.77
CA PRO A 77 9.60 4.22 16.39
C PRO A 77 8.25 4.88 16.08
N VAL A 78 8.12 5.39 14.86
CA VAL A 78 6.85 5.84 14.28
C VAL A 78 6.41 4.78 13.27
N TYR A 79 5.14 4.41 13.25
CA TYR A 79 4.65 3.39 12.32
C TYR A 79 3.77 4.02 11.26
N SER A 80 4.05 3.80 9.98
CA SER A 80 3.10 4.07 8.91
C SER A 80 2.35 2.79 8.54
N ILE A 81 1.06 2.93 8.29
CA ILE A 81 0.14 1.85 7.94
C ILE A 81 -0.55 2.27 6.66
N GLU A 82 -0.30 1.52 5.59
CA GLU A 82 -0.99 1.71 4.32
C GLU A 82 -2.11 0.68 4.21
N ARG A 83 -3.37 1.13 4.27
CA ARG A 83 -4.56 0.27 4.18
C ARG A 83 -5.24 0.31 2.82
N ALA A 84 -4.88 1.29 1.99
CA ALA A 84 -5.34 1.41 0.61
C ALA A 84 -4.79 0.32 -0.31
N ASN A 85 -3.73 -0.38 0.12
CA ASN A 85 -3.14 -1.52 -0.55
C ASN A 85 -3.23 -2.76 0.34
N ASP A 86 -3.48 -3.92 -0.26
CA ASP A 86 -3.52 -5.22 0.42
C ASP A 86 -2.37 -6.10 -0.13
N PRO A 87 -1.57 -6.78 0.71
CA PRO A 87 -1.61 -6.76 2.19
C PRO A 87 -1.33 -5.38 2.76
N TRP A 88 -2.06 -5.04 3.83
CA TRP A 88 -1.82 -3.83 4.60
C TRP A 88 -0.36 -3.82 5.05
N ALA A 89 0.37 -2.79 4.66
CA ALA A 89 1.80 -2.70 4.98
C ALA A 89 1.98 -1.88 6.25
N VAL A 90 2.67 -2.47 7.24
CA VAL A 90 3.17 -1.74 8.40
C VAL A 90 4.65 -1.47 8.20
N THR A 91 5.04 -0.21 8.17
CA THR A 91 6.45 0.20 8.12
C THR A 91 6.81 0.91 9.42
N ALA A 92 7.86 0.45 10.08
CA ALA A 92 8.44 1.15 11.22
C ALA A 92 9.51 2.13 10.74
N TRP A 93 9.48 3.33 11.28
CA TRP A 93 10.41 4.41 11.00
C TRP A 93 11.17 4.74 12.26
N ARG A 94 12.50 4.75 12.17
CA ARG A 94 13.38 5.11 13.27
C ARG A 94 14.48 6.02 12.75
N ASN A 95 14.46 7.28 13.19
CA ASN A 95 15.48 8.25 12.81
C ASN A 95 15.59 8.43 11.28
N GLY A 96 14.44 8.40 10.59
CA GLY A 96 14.33 8.46 9.13
C GLY A 96 14.65 7.15 8.39
N ALA A 97 15.13 6.11 9.08
CA ALA A 97 15.36 4.81 8.48
C ALA A 97 14.08 3.96 8.52
N LEU A 98 13.75 3.34 7.39
CA LEU A 98 12.58 2.47 7.25
C LEU A 98 12.95 1.02 7.58
N ASP A 99 12.04 0.33 8.26
CA ASP A 99 12.08 -1.11 8.53
C ASP A 99 10.68 -1.67 8.25
N VAL A 100 10.54 -2.43 7.17
CA VAL A 100 9.24 -3.00 6.78
C VAL A 100 8.94 -4.19 7.70
N LEU A 101 7.84 -4.12 8.44
CA LEU A 101 7.44 -5.18 9.34
C LEU A 101 6.51 -6.16 8.60
N GLU A 102 7.09 -7.27 8.15
CA GLU A 102 6.32 -8.38 7.60
C GLU A 102 5.48 -9.05 8.72
N ASP A 103 4.29 -9.55 8.36
CA ASP A 103 3.36 -10.29 9.24
C ASP A 103 2.84 -9.54 10.48
N VAL A 104 2.93 -8.21 10.53
CA VAL A 104 2.34 -7.41 11.60
C VAL A 104 0.94 -6.96 11.21
N ASP A 105 -0.06 -7.43 11.97
CA ASP A 105 -1.44 -6.96 11.85
C ASP A 105 -1.56 -5.50 12.35
N PRO A 106 -1.97 -4.55 11.49
CA PRO A 106 -2.09 -3.13 11.84
C PRO A 106 -2.99 -2.86 13.04
N ASP A 107 -4.12 -3.56 13.13
CA ASP A 107 -5.11 -3.34 14.19
C ASP A 107 -4.56 -3.84 15.53
N SER A 108 -3.93 -5.02 15.55
CA SER A 108 -3.24 -5.57 16.73
C SER A 108 -2.09 -4.67 17.19
N LEU A 109 -1.31 -4.10 16.26
CA LEU A 109 -0.26 -3.14 16.60
C LEU A 109 -0.86 -1.88 17.24
N ALA A 110 -1.87 -1.27 16.61
CA ALA A 110 -2.53 -0.08 17.10
C ALA A 110 -3.15 -0.29 18.50
N GLU A 111 -3.76 -1.46 18.73
CA GLU A 111 -4.27 -1.85 20.06
C GLU A 111 -3.15 -1.99 21.09
N SER A 112 -2.03 -2.63 20.73
CA SER A 112 -0.88 -2.79 21.64
C SER A 112 -0.25 -1.46 22.04
N LEU A 113 -0.31 -0.46 21.17
CA LEU A 113 0.16 0.91 21.40
C LEU A 113 -0.88 1.79 22.10
N GLY A 114 -2.09 1.28 22.31
CA GLY A 114 -3.18 1.95 23.01
C GLY A 114 -3.95 2.96 22.17
N CYS A 115 -3.82 2.94 20.84
CA CYS A 115 -4.45 3.83 19.87
C CYS A 115 -5.27 3.05 18.83
N PRO A 116 -6.32 2.30 19.23
CA PRO A 116 -7.09 1.47 18.32
C PRO A 116 -7.67 2.30 17.16
N LEU A 117 -7.51 1.80 15.93
CA LEU A 117 -7.96 2.50 14.73
C LEU A 117 -9.49 2.43 14.59
N PRO A 118 -10.13 3.49 14.04
CA PRO A 118 -11.56 3.52 13.83
C PRO A 118 -11.95 2.57 12.70
N GLY A 119 -13.18 2.06 12.77
CA GLY A 119 -13.74 1.21 11.74
C GLY A 119 -13.77 -0.27 12.07
N ARG A 120 -13.16 -0.76 13.17
CA ARG A 120 -13.26 -2.17 13.60
C ARG A 120 -14.72 -2.62 13.60
N GLU A 121 -15.15 -3.35 12.58
CA GLU A 121 -16.35 -4.16 12.70
C GLU A 121 -16.05 -5.12 13.84
N THR A 122 -16.84 -5.05 14.92
CA THR A 122 -16.80 -6.06 15.98
C THR A 122 -16.83 -7.40 15.29
N ALA A 123 -15.74 -8.15 15.42
CA ALA A 123 -15.56 -9.45 14.83
C ALA A 123 -16.80 -10.31 15.14
N SER A 124 -17.72 -10.37 14.18
CA SER A 124 -18.53 -11.56 14.01
C SER A 124 -17.55 -12.58 13.47
N ASP A 125 -17.45 -13.73 14.15
CA ASP A 125 -16.69 -14.89 13.71
C ASP A 125 -16.77 -15.05 12.18
N SER A 126 -15.76 -14.54 11.51
CA SER A 126 -15.64 -14.53 10.07
C SER A 126 -14.26 -15.07 9.83
N SER A 127 -14.24 -16.28 9.27
CA SER A 127 -13.09 -17.05 8.83
C SER A 127 -11.84 -16.21 8.58
N ALA A 128 -10.70 -16.61 9.16
CA ALA A 128 -9.35 -16.15 8.81
C ALA A 128 -9.34 -15.50 7.42
N SER A 129 -9.15 -14.18 7.35
CA SER A 129 -9.06 -13.49 6.05
C SER A 129 -7.99 -14.24 5.27
N LYS A 130 -8.37 -14.76 4.10
CA LYS A 130 -7.41 -15.50 3.28
C LYS A 130 -6.38 -14.47 2.84
N PRO A 131 -5.07 -14.71 3.05
CA PRO A 131 -4.05 -13.72 2.73
C PRO A 131 -4.16 -13.36 1.24
N LEU A 132 -4.31 -12.08 0.93
CA LEU A 132 -4.21 -11.65 -0.47
C LEU A 132 -2.76 -11.80 -0.91
N ARG A 133 -2.58 -12.04 -2.20
CA ARG A 133 -1.26 -12.16 -2.80
C ARG A 133 -1.12 -11.17 -3.93
N ASN A 134 0.12 -10.75 -4.16
CA ASN A 134 0.44 -9.71 -5.13
C ASN A 134 1.34 -10.27 -6.24
N ALA A 135 1.03 -9.89 -7.46
CA ALA A 135 1.88 -10.14 -8.62
C ALA A 135 1.79 -8.95 -9.57
N ALA A 136 2.79 -8.76 -10.43
CA ALA A 136 2.75 -7.72 -11.43
C ALA A 136 3.24 -8.21 -12.79
N LEU A 137 2.65 -7.64 -13.85
CA LEU A 137 3.22 -7.68 -15.20
C LEU A 137 3.78 -6.29 -15.54
N VAL A 138 5.04 -6.22 -15.93
CA VAL A 138 5.72 -5.02 -16.42
C VAL A 138 6.02 -5.20 -17.90
N GLU A 139 5.28 -4.51 -18.76
CA GLU A 139 5.41 -4.70 -20.21
C GLU A 139 6.75 -4.17 -20.76
N GLY A 140 7.40 -4.96 -21.60
CA GLY A 140 8.62 -4.56 -22.31
C GLY A 140 9.90 -4.45 -21.45
N VAL A 141 9.84 -4.80 -20.17
CA VAL A 141 11.01 -4.81 -19.26
C VAL A 141 11.49 -6.24 -19.05
N GLN A 142 12.82 -6.43 -18.99
CA GLN A 142 13.42 -7.73 -18.68
C GLN A 142 13.69 -7.90 -17.18
N ALA A 143 13.67 -9.15 -16.70
CA ALA A 143 13.97 -9.51 -15.31
C ALA A 143 15.29 -8.94 -14.80
N ALA A 144 16.35 -9.00 -15.61
CA ALA A 144 17.66 -8.48 -15.23
C ALA A 144 17.66 -6.96 -15.02
N GLN A 145 16.90 -6.22 -15.84
CA GLN A 145 16.77 -4.77 -15.74
C GLN A 145 15.97 -4.37 -14.50
N ALA A 146 14.85 -5.03 -14.25
CA ALA A 146 14.02 -4.76 -13.09
C ALA A 146 14.73 -5.08 -11.78
N ARG A 147 15.41 -6.24 -11.69
CA ARG A 147 16.22 -6.60 -10.53
C ARG A 147 17.24 -5.52 -10.21
N ARG A 148 17.99 -5.08 -11.21
CA ARG A 148 19.01 -4.02 -11.05
C ARG A 148 18.39 -2.73 -10.51
N VAL A 149 17.25 -2.31 -11.07
CA VAL A 149 16.55 -1.10 -10.61
C VAL A 149 16.11 -1.23 -9.15
N LEU A 150 15.55 -2.37 -8.76
CA LEU A 150 15.09 -2.60 -7.39
C LEU A 150 16.26 -2.68 -6.40
N GLU A 151 17.38 -3.28 -6.78
CA GLU A 151 18.63 -3.29 -5.99
C GLU A 151 19.22 -1.88 -5.85
N GLU A 152 19.26 -1.11 -6.94
CA GLU A 152 19.71 0.29 -6.92
C GLU A 152 18.80 1.16 -6.03
N ASN A 153 17.49 0.95 -6.06
CA ASN A 153 16.53 1.66 -5.22
C ASN A 153 16.65 1.29 -3.74
N ALA A 154 16.89 0.01 -3.44
CA ALA A 154 17.10 -0.45 -2.07
C ALA A 154 18.45 -0.02 -1.49
N GLY A 155 19.43 0.33 -2.34
CA GLY A 155 20.80 0.63 -1.93
C GLY A 155 21.62 -0.60 -1.54
N GLU A 156 21.03 -1.80 -1.63
CA GLU A 156 21.65 -3.07 -1.29
C GLU A 156 21.10 -4.23 -2.15
N PRO A 157 21.82 -5.36 -2.25
CA PRO A 157 21.33 -6.53 -2.96
C PRO A 157 20.03 -7.07 -2.36
N LEU A 158 19.09 -7.46 -3.22
CA LEU A 158 17.82 -8.01 -2.78
C LEU A 158 18.04 -9.37 -2.08
N PRO A 159 17.44 -9.59 -0.89
CA PRO A 159 17.47 -10.89 -0.23
C PRO A 159 16.98 -12.02 -1.15
N PRO A 160 17.61 -13.21 -1.11
CA PRO A 160 17.12 -14.37 -1.85
C PRO A 160 15.66 -14.67 -1.52
N GLY A 161 14.83 -14.88 -2.55
CA GLY A 161 13.41 -15.22 -2.38
C GLY A 161 12.48 -14.03 -2.15
N ARG A 162 13.00 -12.80 -1.97
CA ARG A 162 12.16 -11.59 -1.82
C ARG A 162 11.24 -11.38 -3.01
N TYR A 163 11.78 -11.56 -4.22
CA TYR A 163 11.01 -11.48 -5.46
C TYR A 163 11.35 -12.63 -6.40
N CYS A 164 10.32 -13.15 -7.05
CA CYS A 164 10.38 -14.09 -8.16
C CYS A 164 10.23 -13.31 -9.47
N PHE A 165 11.30 -13.27 -10.25
CA PHE A 165 11.33 -12.62 -11.56
C PHE A 165 11.25 -13.68 -12.66
N ALA A 166 10.31 -13.53 -13.59
CA ALA A 166 10.19 -14.40 -14.75
C ALA A 166 10.05 -13.57 -16.03
N ASP A 167 10.97 -13.77 -16.98
CA ASP A 167 10.81 -13.20 -18.31
C ASP A 167 9.68 -13.89 -19.06
N THR A 168 8.80 -13.09 -19.66
CA THR A 168 7.70 -13.54 -20.50
C THR A 168 7.78 -12.86 -21.87
N PRO A 169 7.08 -13.37 -22.91
CA PRO A 169 7.01 -12.68 -24.19
C PRO A 169 6.43 -11.26 -24.13
N LYS A 170 5.70 -10.91 -23.06
CA LYS A 170 5.09 -9.58 -22.86
C LYS A 170 5.97 -8.63 -22.06
N GLY A 171 7.02 -9.15 -21.41
CA GLY A 171 7.87 -8.41 -20.48
C GLY A 171 8.10 -9.20 -19.20
N LEU A 172 8.30 -8.52 -18.10
CA LEU A 172 8.61 -9.13 -16.83
C LEU A 172 7.34 -9.47 -16.08
N LEU A 173 7.31 -10.67 -15.54
CA LEU A 173 6.41 -11.01 -14.47
C LEU A 173 7.16 -10.97 -13.13
N LEU A 174 6.52 -10.35 -12.14
CA LEU A 174 7.01 -10.19 -10.78
C LEU A 174 6.01 -10.81 -9.80
N SER A 175 6.52 -11.56 -8.82
CA SER A 175 5.73 -12.11 -7.71
C SER A 175 6.60 -12.24 -6.48
N SER A 176 6.01 -12.61 -5.34
CA SER A 176 6.73 -12.92 -4.11
C SER A 176 6.29 -14.27 -3.53
N ALA A 177 7.24 -15.02 -2.99
CA ALA A 177 6.97 -16.24 -2.25
C ALA A 177 6.36 -15.95 -0.86
N THR A 178 6.56 -14.75 -0.30
CA THR A 178 6.03 -14.32 1.01
C THR A 178 4.68 -13.62 0.90
N GLY A 179 4.09 -13.55 -0.29
CA GLY A 179 2.72 -13.06 -0.50
C GLY A 179 2.62 -11.62 -1.02
N GLY A 180 3.60 -10.74 -0.74
CA GLY A 180 3.57 -9.35 -1.19
C GLY A 180 4.79 -8.95 -2.02
N ILE A 181 4.59 -8.11 -3.05
CA ILE A 181 5.69 -7.49 -3.82
C ILE A 181 6.06 -6.08 -3.33
N GLY A 182 5.43 -5.60 -2.26
CA GLY A 182 5.59 -4.22 -1.77
C GLY A 182 5.34 -3.20 -2.88
N TYR A 183 6.14 -2.13 -2.92
CA TYR A 183 6.09 -1.08 -3.94
C TYR A 183 6.86 -1.40 -5.23
N ALA A 184 7.26 -2.65 -5.45
CA ALA A 184 8.15 -2.97 -6.56
C ALA A 184 7.52 -2.67 -7.94
N ASP A 185 6.21 -2.82 -8.09
CA ASP A 185 5.48 -2.46 -9.30
C ASP A 185 5.44 -0.94 -9.53
N LEU A 186 5.24 -0.15 -8.47
CA LEU A 186 5.31 1.32 -8.49
C LEU A 186 6.73 1.79 -8.84
N THR A 187 7.75 1.33 -8.13
CA THR A 187 9.15 1.68 -8.39
C THR A 187 9.55 1.34 -9.84
N LEU A 188 9.11 0.19 -10.36
CA LEU A 188 9.38 -0.18 -11.75
C LEU A 188 8.63 0.73 -12.74
N SER A 189 7.40 1.15 -12.43
CA SER A 189 6.63 2.11 -13.24
C SER A 189 7.33 3.48 -13.33
N GLU A 190 7.86 3.99 -12.21
CA GLU A 190 8.60 5.26 -12.16
C GLU A 190 9.90 5.20 -12.96
N ARG A 191 10.63 4.09 -12.83
CA ARG A 191 11.97 3.92 -13.43
C ARG A 191 11.90 3.51 -14.90
N PHE A 192 10.77 2.94 -15.32
CA PHE A 192 10.47 2.64 -16.72
C PHE A 192 9.19 3.37 -17.15
N PRO A 193 9.22 4.70 -17.34
CA PRO A 193 8.01 5.52 -17.51
C PRO A 193 7.21 5.23 -18.79
N HIS A 194 7.81 4.53 -19.74
CA HIS A 194 7.14 4.09 -20.97
C HIS A 194 6.51 2.70 -20.85
N ALA A 195 6.90 1.92 -19.85
CA ALA A 195 6.32 0.61 -19.59
C ALA A 195 4.94 0.78 -18.94
N ARG A 196 4.01 -0.10 -19.31
CA ARG A 196 2.76 -0.25 -18.60
C ARG A 196 2.89 -1.37 -17.59
N VAL A 197 2.56 -1.08 -16.34
CA VAL A 197 2.64 -2.03 -15.24
C VAL A 197 1.23 -2.37 -14.78
N TYR A 198 0.96 -3.66 -14.57
CA TYR A 198 -0.32 -4.15 -14.05
C TYR A 198 -0.02 -4.80 -12.71
N GLY A 199 -0.21 -4.07 -11.62
CA GLY A 199 -0.15 -4.60 -10.26
C GLY A 199 -1.46 -5.32 -9.96
N VAL A 200 -1.40 -6.59 -9.59
CA VAL A 200 -2.55 -7.46 -9.33
C VAL A 200 -2.51 -7.89 -7.88
N VAL A 201 -3.62 -7.66 -7.18
CA VAL A 201 -3.85 -8.11 -5.81
C VAL A 201 -5.05 -9.01 -5.82
N ALA A 202 -4.92 -10.23 -5.32
CA ALA A 202 -6.05 -11.15 -5.31
C ALA A 202 -6.03 -12.16 -4.16
N SER A 203 -7.24 -12.54 -3.77
CA SER A 203 -7.50 -13.65 -2.83
C SER A 203 -7.34 -15.00 -3.53
N PRO A 204 -7.10 -16.10 -2.79
CA PRO A 204 -7.03 -17.45 -3.36
C PRO A 204 -8.25 -17.89 -4.16
N GLY A 205 -9.44 -17.39 -3.81
CA GLY A 205 -10.70 -17.68 -4.50
C GLY A 205 -11.04 -16.67 -5.60
N LEU A 206 -10.23 -15.62 -5.78
CA LEU A 206 -10.51 -14.45 -6.63
C LEU A 206 -11.83 -13.74 -6.26
N ASP A 207 -12.33 -13.95 -5.04
CA ASP A 207 -13.49 -13.29 -4.46
C ASP A 207 -13.21 -11.82 -4.14
N ALA A 208 -11.95 -11.51 -3.80
CA ALA A 208 -11.36 -10.18 -3.89
C ALA A 208 -10.27 -10.18 -4.98
N PHE A 209 -10.36 -9.24 -5.92
CA PHE A 209 -9.46 -9.11 -7.06
C PHE A 209 -9.34 -7.66 -7.52
N PHE A 210 -8.13 -7.14 -7.58
CA PHE A 210 -7.82 -5.77 -7.97
C PHE A 210 -6.69 -5.75 -8.99
N VAL A 211 -6.78 -4.82 -9.94
CA VAL A 211 -5.70 -4.53 -10.88
C VAL A 211 -5.48 -3.04 -10.96
N ASN A 212 -4.32 -2.58 -10.52
CA ASN A 212 -3.84 -1.22 -10.72
C ASN A 212 -3.02 -1.17 -12.01
N VAL A 213 -3.39 -0.27 -12.92
CA VAL A 213 -2.65 -0.03 -14.15
C VAL A 213 -1.80 1.21 -13.93
N LEU A 214 -0.49 1.01 -13.85
CA LEU A 214 0.48 2.08 -13.59
C LEU A 214 1.24 2.43 -14.87
N GLN A 215 1.58 3.71 -15.01
CA GLN A 215 2.49 4.19 -16.06
C GLN A 215 3.21 5.46 -15.57
N GLY A 216 4.55 5.45 -15.55
CA GLY A 216 5.34 6.62 -15.13
C GLY A 216 5.20 6.98 -13.65
N GLY A 217 4.91 6.00 -12.79
CA GLY A 217 4.68 6.20 -11.35
C GLY A 217 3.24 6.58 -10.98
N GLU A 218 2.36 6.80 -11.95
CA GLU A 218 0.96 7.14 -11.69
C GLU A 218 0.04 5.94 -11.94
N CYS A 219 -0.99 5.77 -11.11
CA CYS A 219 -2.09 4.84 -11.37
C CYS A 219 -3.08 5.47 -12.34
N ILE A 220 -3.02 5.04 -13.60
CA ILE A 220 -3.87 5.54 -14.69
C ILE A 220 -5.23 4.85 -14.76
N GLY A 221 -5.46 3.84 -13.92
CA GLY A 221 -6.78 3.25 -13.71
C GLY A 221 -6.75 1.96 -12.91
N GLN A 222 -7.90 1.61 -12.33
CA GLN A 222 -8.07 0.43 -11.50
C GLN A 222 -9.28 -0.39 -11.94
N PHE A 223 -9.11 -1.71 -11.97
CA PHE A 223 -10.21 -2.67 -12.04
C PHE A 223 -10.38 -3.37 -10.69
N SER A 224 -11.63 -3.57 -10.25
CA SER A 224 -11.95 -4.30 -9.02
C SER A 224 -13.10 -5.29 -9.22
N HIS A 225 -12.98 -6.45 -8.55
CA HIS A 225 -14.02 -7.45 -8.43
C HIS A 225 -14.07 -7.98 -6.98
N PRO A 226 -15.20 -7.81 -6.25
CA PRO A 226 -16.38 -7.02 -6.63
C PRO A 226 -16.02 -5.55 -6.91
N ARG A 227 -16.92 -4.83 -7.58
CA ARG A 227 -16.69 -3.40 -7.84
C ARG A 227 -16.57 -2.66 -6.51
N ASP A 228 -15.58 -1.81 -6.45
CA ASP A 228 -15.41 -0.88 -5.34
C ASP A 228 -16.53 0.18 -5.38
N ASP A 229 -17.13 0.42 -4.21
CA ASP A 229 -18.17 1.43 -4.02
C ASP A 229 -17.57 2.85 -3.98
N PHE A 230 -16.29 2.97 -3.62
CA PHE A 230 -15.57 4.25 -3.47
C PHE A 230 -14.20 4.21 -4.16
N PRO A 231 -14.17 4.14 -5.51
CA PRO A 231 -12.93 3.97 -6.24
C PRO A 231 -12.00 5.17 -6.07
N CYS A 232 -10.77 4.89 -5.66
CA CYS A 232 -9.70 5.87 -5.47
C CYS A 232 -9.03 6.30 -6.80
N PHE A 233 -9.20 5.51 -7.84
CA PHE A 233 -8.58 5.70 -9.16
C PHE A 233 -9.63 5.67 -10.28
N PRO A 234 -9.30 6.14 -11.49
CA PRO A 234 -10.16 5.98 -12.64
C PRO A 234 -10.59 4.52 -12.84
N VAL A 235 -11.90 4.26 -12.74
CA VAL A 235 -12.43 2.90 -12.83
C VAL A 235 -12.32 2.36 -14.25
N LEU A 236 -11.77 1.17 -14.37
CA LEU A 236 -11.68 0.41 -15.60
C LEU A 236 -12.79 -0.64 -15.65
N ASP A 237 -13.55 -0.65 -16.74
CA ASP A 237 -14.54 -1.70 -16.99
C ASP A 237 -13.92 -3.02 -17.44
N ALA A 238 -12.66 -2.98 -17.91
CA ALA A 238 -11.93 -4.13 -18.43
C ALA A 238 -10.42 -3.90 -18.38
N VAL A 239 -9.66 -4.97 -18.19
CA VAL A 239 -8.20 -4.99 -18.31
C VAL A 239 -7.83 -5.86 -19.50
N LYS A 240 -7.04 -5.33 -20.44
CA LYS A 240 -6.69 -6.02 -21.70
C LYS A 240 -7.92 -6.53 -22.49
N GLY A 241 -9.07 -5.87 -22.33
CA GLY A 241 -10.34 -6.24 -22.97
C GLY A 241 -11.15 -7.30 -22.22
N GLU A 242 -10.65 -7.82 -21.10
CA GLU A 242 -11.28 -8.87 -20.30
C GLU A 242 -11.91 -8.29 -19.02
N ARG A 243 -12.98 -8.93 -18.54
CA ARG A 243 -13.82 -8.42 -17.42
C ARG A 243 -13.97 -9.38 -16.24
N SER A 244 -13.50 -10.61 -16.37
CA SER A 244 -13.54 -11.61 -15.30
C SER A 244 -12.11 -11.85 -14.78
N PRO A 245 -11.90 -11.96 -13.45
CA PRO A 245 -10.59 -12.16 -12.85
C PRO A 245 -9.71 -13.20 -13.55
N GLU A 246 -10.24 -14.39 -13.85
CA GLU A 246 -9.49 -15.48 -14.48
C GLU A 246 -9.03 -15.14 -15.90
N ARG A 247 -9.88 -14.45 -16.65
CA ARG A 247 -9.55 -14.04 -18.03
C ARG A 247 -8.57 -12.88 -18.04
N ILE A 248 -8.65 -11.98 -17.05
CA ILE A 248 -7.68 -10.90 -16.87
C ILE A 248 -6.31 -11.50 -16.52
N LEU A 249 -6.23 -12.42 -15.56
CA LEU A 249 -5.00 -13.13 -15.21
C LEU A 249 -4.38 -13.84 -16.43
N ALA A 250 -5.18 -14.57 -17.20
CA ALA A 250 -4.71 -15.21 -18.44
C ALA A 250 -4.23 -14.19 -19.48
N ALA A 251 -4.92 -13.05 -19.63
CA ALA A 251 -4.52 -11.98 -20.53
C ALA A 251 -3.23 -11.27 -20.08
N LEU A 252 -2.94 -11.24 -18.79
CA LEU A 252 -1.68 -10.76 -18.23
C LEU A 252 -0.58 -11.84 -18.25
N GLY A 253 -0.95 -13.11 -18.43
CA GLY A 253 -0.01 -14.23 -18.33
C GLY A 253 0.41 -14.54 -16.89
N ILE A 254 -0.39 -14.11 -15.91
CA ILE A 254 -0.18 -14.38 -14.49
C ILE A 254 -0.95 -15.67 -14.15
N PRO A 255 -0.27 -16.75 -13.71
CA PRO A 255 -0.94 -17.99 -13.38
C PRO A 255 -1.82 -17.84 -12.12
N ALA A 256 -3.08 -18.27 -12.21
CA ALA A 256 -4.03 -18.13 -11.11
C ALA A 256 -3.64 -18.97 -9.88
N GLU A 257 -2.87 -20.05 -10.08
CA GLU A 257 -2.34 -20.89 -9.02
C GLU A 257 -1.44 -20.14 -8.02
N TRP A 258 -0.82 -19.02 -8.39
CA TRP A 258 -0.02 -18.25 -7.44
C TRP A 258 -0.83 -17.63 -6.32
N PHE A 259 -2.10 -17.33 -6.59
CA PHE A 259 -2.99 -16.79 -5.59
C PHE A 259 -3.54 -17.90 -4.69
N ARG A 260 -3.49 -19.17 -5.11
CA ARG A 260 -4.04 -20.28 -4.34
C ARG A 260 -3.17 -20.57 -3.10
N ASN A 261 -3.83 -20.81 -1.97
CA ASN A 261 -3.19 -21.41 -0.80
C ASN A 261 -2.97 -22.89 -1.12
N GLU A 262 -1.71 -23.33 -1.16
CA GLU A 262 -1.36 -24.71 -0.85
C GLU A 262 -1.11 -24.84 0.66
#